data_AF-A0A662DL00-F1
#
_entry.id   AF-A0A662DL00-F1
#
_cell.length_a   1.000
_cell.length_b   1.000
_cell.length_c   1.000
_cell.angle_alpha   90.00
_cell.angle_beta   90.00
_cell.angle_gamma   90.00
#
_symmetry.space_group_name_H-M   'P 1'
#
loop_
_entity.id
_entity.type
_entity.pdbx_description
1 polymer ?
#
loop_
_entity_poly.entity_id
_entity_poly.type
_entity_poly.pdbx_seq_one_letter_code
_entity_poly.pdbx_strand_id
1 'polypeptide(L)'
;MAHINDQPIASWGVVLDNARRPDGDTLDQYLNQLIVLDEEGAGDEACGQRLGCIRPDGVIAQAQQASLRAWAEAGLLADEVWRFDGHTVEYSGQARIGKTKHGTKEKSVPAIDRYTLYNGVCALTDYFPTSVSYDEALRQMLEKANQALPAAQRIRKLCFDKEGWNAKTLGWLSQKAGIAPIVWVKKSAPNVLSLAQIPDHAFVKVDTEMTIGKSHKRKVEYIADTKVPLPHLGDGRVVVLETSDQQRVGIYTSAPTPAETSLDDDRCMSAVDLLEAVRLQQHVENGFKVDVHQMGCDAIPTHKTLTVNQVEPYDLLHAEKQLTNAHKRLDKYTTCLDEVIPQLQEEARLDRHDLNHLAKRSQRLQQKAQQEIETLTSEVESVQVDDNGIVTRLLTRQVLDLRKLTLLTLFKAHALVALIIVARQLGWDGAGPDRLRREFLAHGQRVKFDHQRCIATVYAHPFPRARTQQAYERLCALLHDVPITLTRNGVNYQVRFSW
;
A
#
# COMPACT_ATOMS: atom_id res chain seq x y z
N MET A 1 -2.35 -24.31 15.50
CA MET A 1 -1.05 -25.00 15.41
C MET A 1 -1.24 -26.21 14.51
N ALA A 2 -0.77 -26.11 13.26
CA ALA A 2 -0.75 -27.08 12.14
C ALA A 2 -0.89 -26.18 10.89
N HIS A 3 0.09 -25.93 10.03
CA HIS A 3 1.30 -26.65 9.65
C HIS A 3 2.45 -25.65 9.46
N ILE A 4 3.33 -25.57 10.45
CA ILE A 4 4.71 -25.10 10.28
C ILE A 4 5.50 -26.40 10.38
N ASN A 5 5.80 -27.04 9.24
CA ASN A 5 6.82 -28.09 9.05
C ASN A 5 6.75 -28.86 7.73
N ASP A 6 6.04 -28.37 6.70
CA ASP A 6 6.29 -28.85 5.33
C ASP A 6 7.28 -27.90 4.63
N GLN A 7 8.54 -27.92 5.10
CA GLN A 7 9.62 -27.69 4.15
C GLN A 7 9.57 -28.86 3.15
N PRO A 8 9.64 -28.61 1.83
CA PRO A 8 9.53 -29.69 0.86
C PRO A 8 10.66 -30.71 1.11
N ILE A 9 10.27 -31.98 1.30
CA ILE A 9 11.14 -33.16 1.51
C ILE A 9 12.05 -33.47 0.30
N ALA A 10 11.85 -32.76 -0.82
CA ALA A 10 12.80 -32.71 -1.93
C ALA A 10 13.16 -31.25 -2.19
N SER A 11 14.41 -30.94 -2.56
CA SER A 11 14.79 -29.58 -2.93
C SER A 11 14.08 -29.17 -4.23
N TRP A 12 13.12 -28.24 -4.18
CA TRP A 12 12.50 -27.61 -5.36
C TRP A 12 13.42 -26.54 -5.98
N GLY A 13 14.71 -26.89 -6.11
CA GLY A 13 15.69 -26.20 -6.91
C GLY A 13 16.24 -27.19 -7.91
N VAL A 14 16.38 -26.76 -9.17
CA VAL A 14 17.23 -27.44 -10.15
C VAL A 14 18.52 -27.87 -9.44
N VAL A 15 18.84 -29.16 -9.47
CA VAL A 15 20.16 -29.65 -9.06
C VAL A 15 21.14 -29.10 -10.08
N LEU A 16 21.76 -27.98 -9.72
CA LEU A 16 22.94 -27.47 -10.38
C LEU A 16 24.11 -28.15 -9.67
N ASP A 17 25.07 -28.68 -10.42
CA ASP A 17 26.23 -29.45 -9.94
C ASP A 17 27.19 -28.66 -9.02
N ASN A 18 26.85 -27.43 -8.64
CA ASN A 18 27.61 -26.57 -7.76
C ASN A 18 26.79 -26.14 -6.53
N ALA A 19 27.41 -26.23 -5.36
CA ALA A 19 26.83 -25.82 -4.08
C ALA A 19 26.28 -24.39 -4.13
N ARG A 20 24.99 -24.22 -3.80
CA ARG A 20 24.39 -22.89 -3.58
C ARG A 20 24.97 -22.29 -2.29
N ARG A 21 25.77 -21.23 -2.43
CA ARG A 21 25.63 -19.91 -1.79
C ARG A 21 26.91 -19.08 -1.98
N PRO A 22 26.88 -18.14 -2.95
CA PRO A 22 27.47 -16.81 -2.72
C PRO A 22 26.50 -15.64 -3.03
N ASP A 23 25.31 -15.89 -3.58
CA ASP A 23 24.50 -14.81 -4.20
C ASP A 23 23.56 -14.05 -3.25
N GLY A 24 23.30 -14.57 -2.05
CA GLY A 24 22.50 -13.87 -1.03
C GLY A 24 23.25 -12.67 -0.45
N ASP A 25 24.55 -12.85 -0.23
CA ASP A 25 25.42 -11.80 0.30
C ASP A 25 25.68 -10.72 -0.76
N THR A 26 25.72 -11.06 -2.06
CA THR A 26 25.94 -10.07 -3.13
C THR A 26 24.73 -9.20 -3.41
N LEU A 27 23.49 -9.75 -3.43
CA LEU A 27 22.29 -8.91 -3.56
C LEU A 27 22.14 -7.99 -2.34
N ASP A 28 22.32 -8.52 -1.13
CA ASP A 28 22.25 -7.71 0.09
C ASP A 28 23.35 -6.64 0.13
N GLN A 29 24.58 -6.96 -0.29
CA GLN A 29 25.65 -5.98 -0.45
C GLN A 29 25.30 -4.90 -1.48
N TYR A 30 24.74 -5.27 -2.64
CA TYR A 30 24.34 -4.32 -3.67
C TYR A 30 23.22 -3.39 -3.19
N LEU A 31 22.19 -3.93 -2.54
CA LEU A 31 21.12 -3.15 -1.95
C LEU A 31 21.66 -2.20 -0.87
N ASN A 32 22.58 -2.67 -0.03
CA ASN A 32 23.22 -1.82 0.99
C ASN A 32 24.09 -0.72 0.37
N GLN A 33 24.80 -0.99 -0.73
CA GLN A 33 25.56 0.04 -1.47
C GLN A 33 24.62 1.11 -2.04
N LEU A 34 23.51 0.71 -2.65
CA LEU A 34 22.49 1.66 -3.12
C LEU A 34 21.91 2.49 -1.98
N ILE A 35 21.68 1.88 -0.81
CA ILE A 35 21.20 2.58 0.38
C ILE A 35 22.23 3.61 0.88
N VAL A 36 23.53 3.27 0.85
CA VAL A 36 24.60 4.21 1.22
C VAL A 36 24.64 5.37 0.23
N LEU A 37 24.63 5.09 -1.08
CA LEU A 37 24.57 6.11 -2.14
C LEU A 37 23.32 7.00 -2.03
N ASP A 38 22.17 6.44 -1.63
CA ASP A 38 20.94 7.19 -1.41
C ASP A 38 21.11 8.24 -0.30
N GLU A 39 21.96 7.99 0.70
CA GLU A 39 22.22 8.92 1.81
C GLU A 39 23.36 9.90 1.54
N GLU A 40 24.30 9.61 0.63
CA GLU A 40 25.49 10.44 0.36
C GLU A 40 25.19 11.79 -0.32
N GLY A 41 23.98 12.00 -0.84
CA GLY A 41 23.60 13.30 -1.45
C GLY A 41 23.27 14.42 -0.45
N ALA A 42 23.23 15.66 -0.92
CA ALA A 42 22.87 16.82 -0.11
C ALA A 42 21.39 16.75 0.34
N GLY A 43 21.18 16.50 1.63
CA GLY A 43 19.87 16.58 2.28
C GLY A 43 20.07 16.66 3.79
N ASP A 44 19.31 17.54 4.44
CA ASP A 44 19.51 17.87 5.86
C ASP A 44 18.93 16.79 6.80
N GLU A 45 18.04 15.92 6.30
CA GLU A 45 17.35 14.93 7.11
C GLU A 45 17.91 13.50 6.97
N ALA A 46 18.40 12.97 8.09
CA ALA A 46 18.79 11.57 8.20
C ALA A 46 17.58 10.63 8.03
N CYS A 47 17.80 9.40 7.56
CA CYS A 47 16.74 8.40 7.36
C CYS A 47 15.82 8.21 8.58
N GLY A 48 16.36 8.33 9.80
CA GLY A 48 15.55 8.27 11.02
C GLY A 48 14.55 9.42 11.18
N GLN A 49 14.93 10.64 10.79
CA GLN A 49 14.04 11.81 10.80
C GLN A 49 12.94 11.67 9.74
N ARG A 50 13.25 11.00 8.63
CA ARG A 50 12.28 10.57 7.60
C ARG A 50 11.49 9.31 7.97
N LEU A 51 11.49 8.92 9.26
CA LEU A 51 10.78 7.75 9.78
C LEU A 51 11.10 6.43 9.05
N GLY A 52 12.32 6.31 8.52
CA GLY A 52 12.78 5.13 7.79
C GLY A 52 12.46 5.14 6.29
N CYS A 53 11.74 6.15 5.79
CA CYS A 53 11.41 6.29 4.37
C CYS A 53 12.65 6.60 3.51
N ILE A 54 12.55 6.29 2.22
CA ILE A 54 13.54 6.70 1.20
C ILE A 54 13.65 8.23 1.14
N ARG A 55 14.76 8.76 0.61
CA ARG A 55 14.88 10.20 0.42
C ARG A 55 14.06 10.62 -0.81
N PRO A 56 13.21 11.68 -0.74
CA PRO A 56 12.39 12.12 -1.87
C PRO A 56 13.20 12.38 -3.16
N ASP A 57 14.38 12.99 -3.02
CA ASP A 57 15.30 13.28 -4.13
C ASP A 57 16.52 12.32 -4.16
N GLY A 58 16.41 11.20 -3.44
CA GLY A 58 17.44 10.16 -3.38
C GLY A 58 17.56 9.34 -4.67
N VAL A 59 18.65 8.57 -4.75
CA VAL A 59 18.90 7.63 -5.85
C VAL A 59 17.76 6.62 -5.99
N ILE A 60 17.18 6.15 -4.88
CA ILE A 60 16.08 5.18 -4.89
C ILE A 60 14.82 5.80 -5.48
N ALA A 61 14.44 7.01 -5.04
CA ALA A 61 13.26 7.70 -5.55
C ALA A 61 13.42 8.06 -7.03
N GLN A 62 14.60 8.54 -7.43
CA GLN A 62 14.94 8.81 -8.82
C GLN A 62 14.88 7.53 -9.67
N ALA A 63 15.33 6.39 -9.17
CA ALA A 63 15.23 5.11 -9.87
C ALA A 63 13.76 4.70 -10.09
N GLN A 64 12.88 4.89 -9.10
CA GLN A 64 11.44 4.64 -9.27
C GLN A 64 10.82 5.58 -10.32
N GLN A 65 11.16 6.87 -10.30
CA GLN A 65 10.69 7.83 -11.29
C GLN A 65 11.22 7.54 -12.70
N ALA A 66 12.50 7.19 -12.84
CA ALA A 66 13.10 6.80 -14.10
C ALA A 66 12.46 5.53 -14.67
N SER A 67 12.14 4.57 -13.81
CA SER A 67 11.43 3.35 -14.19
C SER A 67 10.05 3.67 -14.74
N LEU A 68 9.30 4.52 -14.02
CA LEU A 68 7.97 4.95 -14.45
C LEU A 68 8.01 5.67 -15.79
N ARG A 69 8.98 6.58 -15.99
CA ARG A 69 9.20 7.28 -17.25
C ARG A 69 9.51 6.30 -18.40
N ALA A 70 10.45 5.39 -18.18
CA ALA A 70 10.84 4.40 -19.20
C ALA A 70 9.69 3.47 -19.58
N TRP A 71 8.88 3.04 -18.61
CA TRP A 71 7.67 2.25 -18.90
C TRP A 71 6.63 3.02 -19.70
N ALA A 72 6.49 4.32 -19.42
CA ALA A 72 5.58 5.19 -20.14
C ALA A 72 6.05 5.45 -21.58
N GLU A 73 7.34 5.71 -21.79
CA GLU A 73 7.97 5.85 -23.10
C GLU A 73 7.90 4.56 -23.92
N ALA A 74 7.99 3.40 -23.26
CA ALA A 74 7.83 2.09 -23.87
C ALA A 74 6.35 1.70 -24.16
N GLY A 75 5.39 2.56 -23.84
CA GLY A 75 3.96 2.28 -24.06
C GLY A 75 3.41 1.13 -23.21
N LEU A 76 3.98 0.90 -22.02
CA LEU A 76 3.58 -0.21 -21.13
C LEU A 76 2.45 0.15 -20.15
N LEU A 77 2.05 1.42 -20.12
CA LEU A 77 0.84 1.86 -19.42
C LEU A 77 -0.38 1.36 -20.19
N ALA A 78 -1.36 0.78 -19.48
CA ALA A 78 -2.47 0.04 -20.07
C ALA A 78 -3.80 0.80 -20.07
N ASP A 79 -3.93 1.85 -19.26
CA ASP A 79 -5.23 2.49 -18.98
C ASP A 79 -5.07 4.01 -18.78
N GLU A 80 -6.12 4.77 -19.05
CA GLU A 80 -6.21 6.19 -18.71
C GLU A 80 -6.47 6.39 -17.21
N VAL A 81 -7.14 5.42 -16.58
CA VAL A 81 -7.46 5.47 -15.14
C VAL A 81 -6.37 4.79 -14.33
N TRP A 82 -5.68 5.59 -13.52
CA TRP A 82 -4.76 5.09 -12.51
C TRP A 82 -5.53 4.61 -11.28
N ARG A 83 -4.94 3.65 -10.57
CA ARG A 83 -5.57 3.03 -9.39
C ARG A 83 -4.67 3.16 -8.18
N PHE A 84 -5.18 3.69 -7.08
CA PHE A 84 -4.46 3.80 -5.83
C PHE A 84 -5.08 2.84 -4.80
N ASP A 85 -4.23 2.11 -4.09
CA ASP A 85 -4.67 1.20 -3.02
C ASP A 85 -3.56 1.00 -1.98
N GLY A 86 -3.98 0.68 -0.76
CA GLY A 86 -3.12 0.49 0.41
C GLY A 86 -3.19 -0.94 0.95
N HIS A 87 -2.05 -1.45 1.43
CA HIS A 87 -1.98 -2.75 2.11
C HIS A 87 -1.11 -2.64 3.36
N THR A 88 -1.65 -3.03 4.51
CA THR A 88 -0.88 -3.15 5.75
C THR A 88 -0.01 -4.40 5.72
N VAL A 89 1.30 -4.24 5.87
CA VAL A 89 2.26 -5.34 5.97
C VAL A 89 2.63 -5.57 7.42
N GLU A 90 2.37 -6.77 7.94
CA GLU A 90 2.65 -7.11 9.34
C GLU A 90 4.16 -7.22 9.59
N TYR A 91 4.58 -6.69 10.73
CA TYR A 91 5.93 -6.87 11.24
C TYR A 91 5.92 -7.88 12.40
N SER A 92 6.67 -8.97 12.23
CA SER A 92 6.75 -10.06 13.22
C SER A 92 8.03 -10.03 14.06
N GLY A 93 8.91 -9.04 13.84
CA GLY A 93 10.11 -8.85 14.65
C GLY A 93 9.84 -8.22 16.02
N GLN A 94 10.90 -8.08 16.82
CA GLN A 94 10.80 -7.65 18.23
C GLN A 94 10.74 -6.12 18.43
N ALA A 95 10.95 -5.34 17.36
CA ALA A 95 11.00 -3.90 17.46
C ALA A 95 9.62 -3.27 17.74
N ARG A 96 9.62 -2.22 18.56
CA ARG A 96 8.44 -1.46 18.97
C ARG A 96 8.11 -0.38 17.95
N ILE A 97 7.62 -0.80 16.78
CA ILE A 97 7.16 0.08 15.72
C ILE A 97 5.67 0.41 15.87
N GLY A 98 5.17 1.32 15.00
CA GLY A 98 3.76 1.67 14.91
C GLY A 98 2.84 0.44 14.75
N LYS A 99 1.62 0.54 15.28
CA LYS A 99 0.62 -0.53 15.20
C LYS A 99 -0.61 -0.02 14.47
N THR A 100 -1.18 -0.85 13.61
CA THR A 100 -2.46 -0.58 12.95
C THR A 100 -3.35 -1.81 12.98
N LYS A 101 -4.65 -1.62 12.71
CA LYS A 101 -5.60 -2.72 12.58
C LYS A 101 -5.38 -3.39 11.23
N HIS A 102 -4.89 -4.63 11.25
CA HIS A 102 -4.90 -5.46 10.06
C HIS A 102 -6.35 -5.85 9.74
N GLY A 103 -6.82 -5.61 8.52
CA GLY A 103 -8.25 -5.76 8.16
C GLY A 103 -8.87 -7.14 8.43
N THR A 104 -8.03 -8.17 8.64
CA THR A 104 -8.43 -9.55 8.95
C THR A 104 -8.26 -9.94 10.43
N LYS A 105 -7.75 -9.06 11.29
CA LYS A 105 -7.46 -9.34 12.70
C LYS A 105 -8.23 -8.41 13.64
N GLU A 106 -8.75 -8.97 14.72
CA GLU A 106 -9.46 -8.20 15.76
C GLU A 106 -8.53 -7.29 16.58
N LYS A 107 -7.22 -7.49 16.49
CA LYS A 107 -6.20 -6.79 17.28
C LYS A 107 -5.28 -5.97 16.39
N SER A 108 -4.85 -4.81 16.89
CA SER A 108 -3.79 -4.03 16.25
C SER A 108 -2.46 -4.79 16.32
N VAL A 109 -1.75 -4.83 15.20
CA VAL A 109 -0.45 -5.51 15.06
C VAL A 109 0.63 -4.50 14.69
N PRO A 110 1.89 -4.72 15.08
CA PRO A 110 3.01 -3.95 14.55
C PRO A 110 3.04 -4.08 13.03
N ALA A 111 3.12 -2.97 12.32
CA ALA A 111 3.01 -2.97 10.87
C ALA A 111 3.64 -1.73 10.23
N ILE A 112 3.70 -1.78 8.91
CA ILE A 112 3.92 -0.64 8.03
C ILE A 112 2.84 -0.66 6.94
N ASP A 113 2.60 0.47 6.30
CA ASP A 113 1.64 0.55 5.20
C ASP A 113 2.38 0.62 3.86
N ARG A 114 1.93 -0.19 2.91
CA ARG A 114 2.39 -0.20 1.52
C ARG A 114 1.31 0.43 0.67
N TYR A 115 1.63 1.53 0.00
CA TYR A 115 0.73 2.15 -0.96
C TYR A 115 1.25 1.93 -2.37
N THR A 116 0.35 1.72 -3.32
CA THR A 116 0.72 1.50 -4.72
C THR A 116 -0.21 2.23 -5.69
N LEU A 117 0.41 2.90 -6.67
CA LEU A 117 -0.23 3.46 -7.86
C LEU A 117 -0.07 2.49 -9.02
N TYR A 118 -1.18 1.95 -9.53
CA TYR A 118 -1.21 0.96 -10.59
C TYR A 118 -1.72 1.53 -11.91
N ASN A 119 -1.09 1.09 -13.00
CA ASN A 119 -1.58 1.27 -14.37
C ASN A 119 -1.26 0.01 -15.20
N GLY A 120 -2.18 -0.95 -15.13
CA GLY A 120 -1.98 -2.28 -15.72
C GLY A 120 -0.85 -3.05 -15.05
N VAL A 121 0.23 -3.27 -15.79
CA VAL A 121 1.39 -4.06 -15.33
C VAL A 121 2.46 -3.20 -14.67
N CYS A 122 2.39 -1.88 -14.86
CA CYS A 122 3.28 -0.91 -14.28
C CYS A 122 2.72 -0.44 -12.94
N ALA A 123 3.59 -0.36 -11.94
CA ALA A 123 3.19 0.07 -10.60
C ALA A 123 4.30 0.88 -9.93
N LEU A 124 3.92 1.97 -9.28
CA LEU A 124 4.78 2.70 -8.36
C LEU A 124 4.34 2.34 -6.94
N THR A 125 5.22 1.70 -6.17
CA THR A 125 4.95 1.27 -4.80
C THR A 125 5.92 1.94 -3.84
N ASP A 126 5.41 2.46 -2.73
CA ASP A 126 6.20 2.97 -1.61
C ASP A 126 5.70 2.40 -0.27
N TYR A 127 6.62 2.36 0.69
CA TYR A 127 6.35 1.92 2.07
C TYR A 127 6.41 3.11 3.00
N PHE A 128 5.47 3.16 3.94
CA PHE A 128 5.30 4.23 4.90
C PHE A 128 5.12 3.67 6.31
N PRO A 129 5.56 4.38 7.35
CA PRO A 129 5.18 4.07 8.72
C PRO A 129 3.67 4.29 8.88
N THR A 130 3.03 3.56 9.80
CA THR A 130 1.57 3.65 10.04
C THR A 130 1.10 5.00 10.59
N SER A 131 2.03 5.92 10.89
CA SER A 131 1.73 7.30 11.29
C SER A 131 1.43 8.21 10.10
N VAL A 132 1.87 7.85 8.89
CA VAL A 132 1.54 8.58 7.66
C VAL A 132 0.11 8.25 7.27
N SER A 133 -0.70 9.27 7.05
CA SER A 133 -2.10 9.07 6.66
C SER A 133 -2.24 8.65 5.20
N TYR A 134 -3.33 7.96 4.87
CA TYR A 134 -3.69 7.62 3.49
C TYR A 134 -3.64 8.85 2.56
N ASP A 135 -4.21 9.97 3.02
CA ASP A 135 -4.27 11.23 2.26
C ASP A 135 -2.88 11.79 1.96
N GLU A 136 -1.97 11.68 2.93
CA GLU A 136 -0.59 12.14 2.79
C GLU A 136 0.21 11.24 1.84
N ALA A 137 0.14 9.92 2.02
CA ALA A 137 0.78 8.96 1.12
C ALA A 137 0.27 9.11 -0.33
N LEU A 138 -1.05 9.25 -0.52
CA LEU A 138 -1.66 9.47 -1.83
C LEU A 138 -1.09 10.72 -2.51
N ARG A 139 -0.96 11.84 -1.79
CA ARG A 139 -0.39 13.09 -2.35
C ARG A 139 1.06 12.90 -2.76
N GLN A 140 1.89 12.38 -1.84
CA GLN A 140 3.31 12.16 -2.11
C GLN A 140 3.52 11.27 -3.34
N MET A 141 2.77 10.16 -3.44
CA MET A 141 2.88 9.24 -4.56
C MET A 141 2.40 9.85 -5.88
N LEU A 142 1.31 10.63 -5.88
CA LEU A 142 0.82 11.29 -7.08
C LEU A 142 1.76 12.39 -7.56
N GLU A 143 2.31 13.20 -6.65
CA GLU A 143 3.29 14.23 -6.98
C GLU A 143 4.54 13.59 -7.59
N LYS A 144 5.07 12.55 -6.93
CA LYS A 144 6.23 11.77 -7.41
C LYS A 144 5.98 11.18 -8.79
N ALA A 145 4.79 10.60 -9.04
CA ALA A 145 4.45 10.02 -10.33
C ALA A 145 4.31 11.08 -11.44
N ASN A 146 3.57 12.17 -11.18
CA ASN A 146 3.31 13.21 -12.19
C ASN A 146 4.53 14.10 -12.51
N GLN A 147 5.49 14.19 -11.59
CA GLN A 147 6.81 14.76 -11.88
C GLN A 147 7.61 13.90 -12.87
N ALA A 148 7.46 12.57 -12.81
CA ALA A 148 8.21 11.64 -13.63
C ALA A 148 7.60 11.41 -15.02
N LEU A 149 6.26 11.34 -15.09
CA LEU A 149 5.51 10.99 -16.29
C LEU A 149 5.55 12.11 -17.35
N PRO A 150 5.67 11.74 -18.64
CA PRO A 150 5.48 12.67 -19.75
C PRO A 150 4.13 13.38 -19.67
N ALA A 151 4.03 14.61 -20.19
CA ALA A 151 2.86 15.46 -20.00
C ALA A 151 1.54 14.80 -20.45
N ALA A 152 1.59 14.09 -21.60
CA ALA A 152 0.46 13.35 -22.19
C ALA A 152 0.06 12.08 -21.41
N GLN A 153 0.90 11.62 -20.48
CA GLN A 153 0.69 10.40 -19.71
C GLN A 153 0.54 10.68 -18.22
N ARG A 154 0.49 11.95 -17.82
CA ARG A 154 0.24 12.35 -16.43
C ARG A 154 -1.11 11.81 -15.96
N ILE A 155 -1.17 11.50 -14.68
CA ILE A 155 -2.37 10.98 -14.04
C ILE A 155 -3.44 12.09 -14.07
N ARG A 156 -4.53 11.84 -14.79
CA ARG A 156 -5.71 12.73 -14.88
C ARG A 156 -6.97 12.13 -14.28
N LYS A 157 -7.04 10.80 -14.18
CA LYS A 157 -8.15 10.04 -13.59
C LYS A 157 -7.58 9.09 -12.56
N LEU A 158 -8.14 9.08 -11.35
CA LEU A 158 -7.66 8.24 -10.25
C LEU A 158 -8.82 7.52 -9.56
N CYS A 159 -8.81 6.20 -9.62
CA CYS A 159 -9.73 5.33 -8.89
C CYS A 159 -9.10 4.82 -7.59
N PHE A 160 -9.88 4.83 -6.51
CA PHE A 160 -9.43 4.34 -5.22
C PHE A 160 -10.62 3.90 -4.35
N ASP A 161 -10.30 3.25 -3.25
CA ASP A 161 -11.27 2.66 -2.35
C ASP A 161 -11.94 3.72 -1.43
N LYS A 162 -12.83 3.27 -0.53
CA LYS A 162 -13.59 4.17 0.33
C LYS A 162 -12.75 4.84 1.42
N GLU A 163 -11.54 4.35 1.68
CA GLU A 163 -10.61 4.98 2.61
C GLU A 163 -10.29 6.42 2.19
N GLY A 164 -10.16 6.68 0.88
CA GLY A 164 -9.97 8.02 0.33
C GLY A 164 -11.21 8.93 0.32
N TRP A 165 -12.34 8.52 0.93
CA TRP A 165 -13.54 9.38 1.06
C TRP A 165 -13.30 10.50 2.10
N ASN A 166 -12.63 11.57 1.66
CA ASN A 166 -12.35 12.77 2.44
C ASN A 166 -12.54 14.03 1.58
N ALA A 167 -13.39 14.96 2.04
CA ALA A 167 -13.70 16.18 1.29
C ALA A 167 -12.47 17.03 0.96
N LYS A 168 -11.49 17.12 1.87
CA LYS A 168 -10.23 17.85 1.63
C LYS A 168 -9.38 17.18 0.57
N THR A 169 -9.35 15.85 0.53
CA THR A 169 -8.57 15.07 -0.45
C THR A 169 -9.21 15.13 -1.83
N LEU A 170 -10.52 14.93 -1.91
CA LEU A 170 -11.29 15.04 -3.15
C LEU A 170 -11.24 16.46 -3.73
N GLY A 171 -11.33 17.48 -2.88
CA GLY A 171 -11.14 18.88 -3.26
C GLY A 171 -9.71 19.16 -3.76
N TRP A 172 -8.69 18.65 -3.07
CA TRP A 172 -7.29 18.79 -3.52
C TRP A 172 -7.05 18.12 -4.88
N LEU A 173 -7.52 16.88 -5.07
CA LEU A 173 -7.38 16.14 -6.34
C LEU A 173 -7.98 16.94 -7.50
N SER A 174 -9.24 17.35 -7.36
CA SER A 174 -9.96 18.04 -8.44
C SER A 174 -9.45 19.46 -8.69
N GLN A 175 -9.30 20.27 -7.64
CA GLN A 175 -9.07 21.72 -7.75
C GLN A 175 -7.60 22.09 -7.86
N LYS A 176 -6.70 21.32 -7.24
CA LYS A 176 -5.26 21.63 -7.21
C LYS A 176 -4.45 20.71 -8.10
N ALA A 177 -4.66 19.41 -8.01
CA ALA A 177 -3.89 18.44 -8.81
C ALA A 177 -4.42 18.28 -10.24
N GLY A 178 -5.65 18.72 -10.52
CA GLY A 178 -6.28 18.56 -11.84
C GLY A 178 -6.57 17.09 -12.17
N ILE A 179 -6.87 16.29 -11.14
CA ILE A 179 -7.15 14.85 -11.21
C ILE A 179 -8.62 14.63 -10.88
N ALA A 180 -9.33 13.91 -11.74
CA ALA A 180 -10.69 13.45 -11.47
C ALA A 180 -10.65 12.22 -10.53
N PRO A 181 -11.09 12.34 -9.26
CA PRO A 181 -11.21 11.19 -8.38
C PRO A 181 -12.38 10.31 -8.84
N ILE A 182 -12.27 9.01 -8.64
CA ILE A 182 -13.31 8.02 -8.85
C ILE A 182 -13.36 7.17 -7.59
N VAL A 183 -14.42 7.33 -6.80
CA VAL A 183 -14.52 6.67 -5.49
C VAL A 183 -15.95 6.32 -5.18
N TRP A 184 -16.16 5.17 -4.56
CA TRP A 184 -17.47 4.81 -4.04
C TRP A 184 -17.92 5.79 -2.95
N VAL A 185 -19.17 6.24 -3.02
CA VAL A 185 -19.79 7.03 -1.96
C VAL A 185 -19.81 6.23 -0.65
N LYS A 186 -19.25 6.82 0.42
CA LYS A 186 -19.23 6.19 1.75
C LYS A 186 -20.66 6.03 2.25
N LYS A 187 -20.99 4.85 2.80
CA LYS A 187 -22.33 4.54 3.33
C LYS A 187 -22.51 5.18 4.72
N SER A 188 -22.77 6.48 4.74
CA SER A 188 -23.19 7.22 5.93
C SER A 188 -24.67 7.58 5.80
N ALA A 189 -25.37 7.75 6.94
CA ALA A 189 -26.77 8.16 6.94
C ALA A 189 -27.05 9.40 6.05
N PRO A 190 -26.27 10.49 6.13
CA PRO A 190 -26.55 11.67 5.30
C PRO A 190 -26.28 11.42 3.81
N ASN A 191 -25.26 10.64 3.43
CA ASN A 191 -25.04 10.30 2.03
C ASN A 191 -26.17 9.42 1.47
N VAL A 192 -26.66 8.46 2.25
CA VAL A 192 -27.78 7.60 1.86
C VAL A 192 -29.05 8.44 1.64
N LEU A 193 -29.30 9.43 2.49
CA LEU A 193 -30.42 10.36 2.32
C LEU A 193 -30.27 11.18 1.03
N SER A 194 -29.07 11.72 0.75
CA SER A 194 -28.83 12.45 -0.50
C SER A 194 -29.08 11.59 -1.75
N LEU A 195 -28.66 10.32 -1.73
CA LEU A 195 -28.90 9.40 -2.86
C LEU A 195 -30.39 9.01 -3.00
N ALA A 196 -31.11 8.88 -1.88
CA ALA A 196 -32.54 8.57 -1.88
C ALA A 196 -33.41 9.71 -2.43
N GLN A 197 -32.92 10.95 -2.41
CA GLN A 197 -33.65 12.12 -2.92
C GLN A 197 -33.59 12.28 -4.45
N ILE A 198 -32.78 11.48 -5.14
CA ILE A 198 -32.68 11.53 -6.60
C ILE A 198 -34.04 11.12 -7.20
N PRO A 199 -34.60 11.91 -8.12
CA PRO A 199 -35.92 11.61 -8.66
C PRO A 199 -35.88 10.43 -9.64
N ASP A 200 -36.94 9.64 -9.66
CA ASP A 200 -36.99 8.39 -10.45
C ASP A 200 -36.83 8.61 -11.96
N HIS A 201 -37.20 9.79 -12.48
CA HIS A 201 -37.02 10.12 -13.90
C HIS A 201 -35.55 10.31 -14.31
N ALA A 202 -34.61 10.46 -13.36
CA ALA A 202 -33.18 10.52 -13.63
C ALA A 202 -32.59 9.12 -13.89
N PHE A 203 -33.33 8.07 -13.59
CA PHE A 203 -32.88 6.68 -13.72
C PHE A 203 -33.24 6.09 -15.07
N VAL A 204 -32.27 5.39 -15.65
CA VAL A 204 -32.42 4.61 -16.88
C VAL A 204 -32.30 3.13 -16.53
N LYS A 205 -33.17 2.30 -17.10
CA LYS A 205 -33.16 0.85 -16.89
C LYS A 205 -31.90 0.22 -17.50
N VAL A 206 -31.31 -0.71 -16.77
CA VAL A 206 -30.18 -1.51 -17.25
C VAL A 206 -30.71 -2.76 -17.95
N ASP A 207 -30.50 -2.85 -19.26
CA ASP A 207 -30.98 -3.98 -20.06
C ASP A 207 -30.05 -5.21 -19.97
N THR A 208 -28.81 -5.02 -19.54
CA THR A 208 -27.83 -6.09 -19.31
C THR A 208 -27.78 -6.53 -17.86
N GLU A 209 -27.48 -7.82 -17.62
CA GLU A 209 -27.30 -8.31 -16.26
C GLU A 209 -26.05 -7.70 -15.62
N MET A 210 -26.25 -6.75 -14.70
CA MET A 210 -25.20 -6.16 -13.88
C MET A 210 -25.44 -6.49 -12.41
N THR A 211 -24.38 -6.87 -11.69
CA THR A 211 -24.47 -7.19 -10.26
C THR A 211 -23.40 -6.47 -9.46
N ILE A 212 -23.72 -6.11 -8.22
CA ILE A 212 -22.79 -5.51 -7.26
C ILE A 212 -22.75 -6.29 -5.95
N GLY A 213 -21.60 -6.27 -5.27
CA GLY A 213 -21.38 -6.93 -3.97
C GLY A 213 -20.39 -8.09 -4.03
N LYS A 214 -19.60 -8.28 -2.96
CA LYS A 214 -18.58 -9.34 -2.86
C LYS A 214 -19.18 -10.72 -2.56
N SER A 215 -20.01 -10.84 -1.52
CA SER A 215 -20.59 -12.11 -1.05
C SER A 215 -22.10 -12.24 -1.29
N HIS A 216 -22.84 -11.14 -1.25
CA HIS A 216 -24.26 -11.09 -1.58
C HIS A 216 -24.43 -10.22 -2.82
N LYS A 217 -24.40 -10.86 -3.99
CA LYS A 217 -24.56 -10.18 -5.28
C LYS A 217 -26.00 -9.69 -5.42
N ARG A 218 -26.15 -8.40 -5.71
CA ARG A 218 -27.44 -7.75 -5.95
C ARG A 218 -27.49 -7.30 -7.39
N LYS A 219 -28.60 -7.59 -8.06
CA LYS A 219 -28.84 -7.12 -9.43
C LYS A 219 -29.04 -5.61 -9.40
N VAL A 220 -28.38 -4.90 -10.31
CA VAL A 220 -28.63 -3.49 -10.57
C VAL A 220 -29.71 -3.40 -11.65
N GLU A 221 -30.78 -2.68 -11.35
CA GLU A 221 -31.93 -2.52 -12.24
C GLU A 221 -31.93 -1.18 -12.96
N TYR A 222 -31.43 -0.13 -12.29
CA TYR A 222 -31.39 1.22 -12.84
C TYR A 222 -30.07 1.93 -12.54
N ILE A 223 -29.69 2.85 -13.44
CA ILE A 223 -28.53 3.73 -13.31
C ILE A 223 -28.97 5.18 -13.54
N ALA A 224 -28.45 6.10 -12.72
CA ALA A 224 -28.53 7.54 -12.97
C ALA A 224 -27.13 8.14 -12.99
N ASP A 225 -26.81 9.01 -13.95
CA ASP A 225 -25.61 9.84 -13.97
C ASP A 225 -26.05 11.30 -13.77
N THR A 226 -25.84 11.84 -12.56
CA THR A 226 -26.45 13.10 -12.15
C THR A 226 -25.59 13.87 -11.14
N LYS A 227 -26.01 15.08 -10.77
CA LYS A 227 -25.40 15.85 -9.67
C LYS A 227 -26.17 15.61 -8.38
N VAL A 228 -25.45 15.34 -7.30
CA VAL A 228 -26.01 15.06 -5.97
C VAL A 228 -25.37 15.99 -4.94
N PRO A 229 -26.16 16.68 -4.10
CA PRO A 229 -25.63 17.47 -2.99
C PRO A 229 -25.11 16.52 -1.90
N LEU A 230 -23.80 16.36 -1.84
CA LEU A 230 -23.12 15.51 -0.87
C LEU A 230 -22.62 16.34 0.33
N PRO A 231 -22.81 15.86 1.57
CA PRO A 231 -22.29 16.52 2.77
C PRO A 231 -20.80 16.86 2.65
N HIS A 232 -20.44 18.11 2.94
CA HIS A 232 -19.07 18.65 2.91
C HIS A 232 -18.39 18.69 1.53
N LEU A 233 -19.01 18.15 0.48
CA LEU A 233 -18.50 18.17 -0.90
C LEU A 233 -19.31 19.11 -1.81
N GLY A 234 -20.56 19.42 -1.45
CA GLY A 234 -21.48 20.18 -2.30
C GLY A 234 -22.01 19.31 -3.45
N ASP A 235 -22.42 19.95 -4.54
CA ASP A 235 -22.94 19.26 -5.71
C ASP A 235 -21.79 18.56 -6.47
N GLY A 236 -21.81 17.23 -6.43
CA GLY A 236 -20.85 16.39 -7.13
C GLY A 236 -21.52 15.53 -8.19
N ARG A 237 -20.82 15.23 -9.28
CA ARG A 237 -21.30 14.20 -10.22
C ARG A 237 -21.23 12.83 -9.55
N VAL A 238 -22.34 12.10 -9.60
CA VAL A 238 -22.46 10.76 -9.03
C VAL A 238 -23.17 9.87 -10.04
N VAL A 239 -22.55 8.72 -10.33
CA VAL A 239 -23.23 7.60 -11.00
C VAL A 239 -23.84 6.73 -9.91
N VAL A 240 -25.16 6.64 -9.90
CA VAL A 240 -25.95 5.94 -8.88
C VAL A 240 -26.51 4.66 -9.46
N LEU A 241 -26.27 3.57 -8.74
CA LEU A 241 -26.76 2.24 -9.04
C LEU A 241 -27.92 1.93 -8.10
N GLU A 242 -29.10 1.68 -8.65
CA GLU A 242 -30.26 1.19 -7.90
C GLU A 242 -30.41 -0.32 -8.07
N THR A 243 -30.36 -1.04 -6.96
CA THR A 243 -30.48 -2.50 -6.94
C THR A 243 -31.92 -2.98 -6.81
N SER A 244 -32.14 -4.26 -7.08
CA SER A 244 -33.46 -4.91 -6.98
C SER A 244 -34.10 -4.85 -5.57
N ASP A 245 -33.31 -4.61 -4.53
CA ASP A 245 -33.77 -4.32 -3.15
C ASP A 245 -33.96 -2.82 -2.88
N GLN A 246 -34.08 -2.00 -3.94
CA GLN A 246 -34.23 -0.55 -3.91
C GLN A 246 -33.12 0.19 -3.13
N GLN A 247 -31.93 -0.41 -3.02
CA GLN A 247 -30.78 0.28 -2.44
C GLN A 247 -30.06 1.09 -3.51
N ARG A 248 -29.79 2.36 -3.19
CA ARG A 248 -29.00 3.25 -4.04
C ARG A 248 -27.57 3.32 -3.54
N VAL A 249 -26.62 3.04 -4.44
CA VAL A 249 -25.18 3.13 -4.18
C VAL A 249 -24.55 4.05 -5.21
N GLY A 250 -23.82 5.07 -4.75
CA GLY A 250 -23.19 6.05 -5.64
C GLY A 250 -21.70 5.81 -5.86
N ILE A 251 -21.21 6.20 -7.03
CA ILE A 251 -19.80 6.41 -7.36
C ILE A 251 -19.63 7.91 -7.63
N TYR A 252 -18.83 8.58 -6.81
CA TYR A 252 -18.53 10.00 -6.96
C TYR A 252 -17.39 10.20 -7.95
N THR A 253 -17.51 11.25 -8.77
CA THR A 253 -16.40 11.77 -9.56
C THR A 253 -16.48 13.27 -9.76
N SER A 254 -15.34 13.90 -10.08
CA SER A 254 -15.30 15.25 -10.63
C SER A 254 -15.00 15.27 -12.14
N ALA A 255 -14.95 14.10 -12.80
CA ALA A 255 -14.82 14.01 -14.24
C ALA A 255 -16.05 14.63 -14.93
N PRO A 256 -15.88 15.56 -15.89
CA PRO A 256 -16.99 16.07 -16.67
C PRO A 256 -17.61 14.96 -17.55
N THR A 257 -18.90 15.09 -17.83
CA THR A 257 -19.59 14.21 -18.79
C THR A 257 -19.21 14.58 -20.23
N PRO A 258 -19.39 13.66 -21.20
CA PRO A 258 -19.27 13.97 -22.63
C PRO A 258 -20.21 15.08 -23.12
N ALA A 259 -21.26 15.42 -22.35
CA ALA A 259 -22.15 16.53 -22.65
C ALA A 259 -21.64 17.88 -22.11
N GLU A 260 -20.74 17.86 -21.13
CA GLU A 260 -20.19 19.06 -20.48
C GLU A 260 -18.86 19.52 -21.09
N THR A 261 -18.10 18.64 -21.75
CA THR A 261 -16.78 18.97 -22.33
C THR A 261 -16.49 18.15 -23.59
N SER A 262 -15.38 18.48 -24.28
CA SER A 262 -14.87 17.69 -25.42
C SER A 262 -14.41 16.30 -24.98
N LEU A 263 -14.58 15.31 -25.86
CA LEU A 263 -13.98 13.97 -25.70
C LEU A 263 -12.44 14.01 -25.67
N ASP A 264 -11.83 15.09 -26.17
CA ASP A 264 -10.38 15.32 -26.10
C ASP A 264 -9.90 15.85 -24.74
N ASP A 265 -10.80 16.20 -23.80
CA ASP A 265 -10.37 16.50 -22.42
C ASP A 265 -10.00 15.17 -21.75
N ASP A 266 -8.73 15.00 -21.39
CA ASP A 266 -8.17 13.81 -20.71
C ASP A 266 -8.86 13.47 -19.38
N ARG A 267 -9.77 14.31 -18.87
CA ARG A 267 -10.58 14.05 -17.68
C ARG A 267 -12.02 13.67 -18.01
N CYS A 268 -12.48 13.88 -19.24
CA CYS A 268 -13.82 13.51 -19.69
C CYS A 268 -14.03 12.00 -19.50
N MET A 269 -15.20 11.63 -18.99
CA MET A 269 -15.52 10.22 -18.73
C MET A 269 -17.01 9.96 -18.85
N SER A 270 -17.40 8.93 -19.62
CA SER A 270 -18.78 8.48 -19.67
C SER A 270 -19.17 7.71 -18.40
N ALA A 271 -20.48 7.50 -18.18
CA ALA A 271 -20.94 6.66 -17.09
C ALA A 271 -20.44 5.20 -17.22
N VAL A 272 -20.29 4.71 -18.46
CA VAL A 272 -19.80 3.35 -18.74
C VAL A 272 -18.33 3.22 -18.35
N ASP A 273 -17.49 4.18 -18.77
CA ASP A 273 -16.06 4.18 -18.44
C ASP A 273 -15.84 4.28 -16.93
N LEU A 274 -16.67 5.07 -16.24
CA LEU A 274 -16.64 5.19 -14.78
C LEU A 274 -16.97 3.85 -14.08
N LEU A 275 -17.95 3.10 -14.58
CA LEU A 275 -18.28 1.78 -14.05
C LEU A 275 -17.18 0.77 -14.31
N GLU A 276 -16.57 0.80 -15.49
CA GLU A 276 -15.43 -0.06 -15.83
C GLU A 276 -14.19 0.25 -14.98
N ALA A 277 -13.89 1.54 -14.78
CA ALA A 277 -12.79 1.99 -13.93
C ALA A 277 -12.87 1.36 -12.53
N VAL A 278 -14.05 1.41 -11.93
CA VAL A 278 -14.33 0.84 -10.60
C VAL A 278 -14.32 -0.68 -10.61
N ARG A 279 -14.86 -1.33 -11.66
CA ARG A 279 -14.81 -2.79 -11.80
C ARG A 279 -13.37 -3.30 -11.78
N LEU A 280 -12.49 -2.61 -12.51
CA LEU A 280 -11.07 -2.96 -12.63
C LEU A 280 -10.26 -2.65 -11.36
N GLN A 281 -10.76 -1.82 -10.42
CA GLN A 281 -10.14 -1.64 -9.09
C GLN A 281 -9.98 -2.98 -8.36
N GLN A 282 -10.91 -3.93 -8.56
CA GLN A 282 -10.82 -5.26 -7.94
C GLN A 282 -9.59 -6.06 -8.42
N HIS A 283 -9.07 -5.77 -9.62
CA HIS A 283 -7.85 -6.41 -10.12
C HIS A 283 -6.62 -5.99 -9.30
N VAL A 284 -6.58 -4.77 -8.78
CA VAL A 284 -5.52 -4.29 -7.89
C VAL A 284 -5.53 -5.06 -6.57
N GLU A 285 -6.70 -5.18 -5.93
CA GLU A 285 -6.85 -5.97 -4.70
C GLU A 285 -6.45 -7.44 -4.92
N ASN A 286 -6.76 -8.00 -6.10
CA ASN A 286 -6.33 -9.34 -6.46
C ASN A 286 -4.81 -9.42 -6.68
N GLY A 287 -4.19 -8.38 -7.23
CA GLY A 287 -2.74 -8.25 -7.35
C GLY A 287 -2.05 -8.33 -5.98
N PHE A 288 -2.55 -7.61 -4.97
CA PHE A 288 -2.02 -7.73 -3.61
C PHE A 288 -2.15 -9.14 -3.03
N LYS A 289 -3.26 -9.85 -3.28
CA LYS A 289 -3.42 -11.26 -2.85
C LYS A 289 -2.41 -12.18 -3.53
N VAL A 290 -2.13 -11.95 -4.81
CA VAL A 290 -1.10 -12.69 -5.55
C VAL A 290 0.29 -12.41 -4.97
N ASP A 291 0.64 -11.14 -4.73
CA ASP A 291 1.91 -10.77 -4.09
C ASP A 291 2.09 -11.43 -2.72
N VAL A 292 1.03 -11.43 -1.91
CA VAL A 292 1.02 -12.05 -0.58
C VAL A 292 1.24 -13.56 -0.68
N HIS A 293 0.45 -14.26 -1.50
CA HIS A 293 0.46 -15.71 -1.56
C HIS A 293 1.66 -16.29 -2.33
N GLN A 294 2.12 -15.62 -3.39
CA GLN A 294 3.17 -16.13 -4.27
C GLN A 294 4.55 -15.58 -3.92
N MET A 295 4.64 -14.38 -3.35
CA MET A 295 5.92 -13.71 -3.09
C MET A 295 6.24 -13.51 -1.61
N GLY A 296 5.37 -13.97 -0.69
CA GLY A 296 5.63 -13.96 0.75
C GLY A 296 5.75 -12.56 1.34
N CYS A 297 5.01 -11.58 0.78
CA CYS A 297 5.15 -10.16 1.12
C CYS A 297 4.36 -9.71 2.37
N ASP A 298 3.67 -10.61 3.08
CA ASP A 298 2.69 -10.25 4.12
C ASP A 298 3.27 -10.14 5.53
N ALA A 299 4.51 -10.61 5.72
CA ALA A 299 5.19 -10.54 7.01
C ALA A 299 6.68 -10.24 6.82
N ILE A 300 7.16 -9.22 7.53
CA ILE A 300 8.58 -8.87 7.57
C ILE A 300 9.18 -9.46 8.85
N PRO A 301 10.03 -10.52 8.77
CA PRO A 301 10.50 -11.24 9.95
C PRO A 301 11.55 -10.47 10.74
N THR A 302 12.52 -9.85 10.08
CA THR A 302 13.60 -9.07 10.71
C THR A 302 14.15 -8.06 9.71
N HIS A 303 13.92 -6.78 9.98
CA HIS A 303 14.53 -5.68 9.23
C HIS A 303 15.29 -4.75 10.16
N LYS A 304 16.24 -4.01 9.57
CA LYS A 304 17.00 -3.01 10.30
C LYS A 304 16.04 -1.99 10.90
N THR A 305 16.22 -1.75 12.19
CA THR A 305 15.43 -0.77 12.93
C THR A 305 16.30 0.43 13.25
N LEU A 306 15.68 1.60 13.22
CA LEU A 306 16.31 2.87 13.60
C LEU A 306 15.63 3.35 14.87
N THR A 307 16.43 3.77 15.84
CA THR A 307 15.94 4.48 17.02
C THR A 307 15.97 5.97 16.72
N VAL A 308 14.82 6.62 16.80
CA VAL A 308 14.63 8.00 16.37
C VAL A 308 14.00 8.81 17.49
N ASN A 309 14.50 10.02 17.68
CA ASN A 309 13.89 11.00 18.57
C ASN A 309 12.95 11.87 17.73
N GLN A 310 11.68 11.86 18.06
CA GLN A 310 10.64 12.59 17.34
C GLN A 310 10.07 13.66 18.26
N VAL A 311 9.95 14.88 17.74
CA VAL A 311 9.27 15.98 18.42
C VAL A 311 7.87 16.04 17.84
N GLU A 312 6.86 15.87 18.69
CA GLU A 312 5.45 15.97 18.27
C GLU A 312 4.73 17.06 19.07
N PRO A 313 3.77 17.79 18.46
CA PRO A 313 2.90 18.69 19.21
C PRO A 313 2.18 17.94 20.33
N TYR A 314 2.15 18.52 21.52
CA TYR A 314 1.52 17.91 22.68
C TYR A 314 0.47 18.85 23.26
N ASP A 315 -0.76 18.36 23.40
CA ASP A 315 -1.85 19.12 24.03
C ASP A 315 -1.73 19.02 25.56
N LEU A 316 -0.88 19.87 26.13
CA LEU A 316 -0.61 19.90 27.57
C LEU A 316 -1.89 20.14 28.38
N LEU A 317 -2.77 21.04 27.93
CA LEU A 317 -4.03 21.33 28.63
C LEU A 317 -4.93 20.10 28.68
N HIS A 318 -5.02 19.36 27.58
CA HIS A 318 -5.77 18.10 27.57
C HIS A 318 -5.14 17.05 28.49
N ALA A 319 -3.82 16.91 28.46
CA ALA A 319 -3.08 15.96 29.30
C ALA A 319 -3.22 16.26 30.79
N GLU A 320 -3.07 17.52 31.21
CA GLU A 320 -3.26 17.98 32.59
C GLU A 320 -4.70 17.75 33.07
N LYS A 321 -5.68 17.98 32.18
CA LYS A 321 -7.08 17.66 32.47
C LYS A 321 -7.30 16.16 32.64
N GLN A 322 -6.68 15.32 31.80
CA GLN A 322 -6.72 13.87 31.95
C GLN A 322 -6.05 13.40 33.24
N LEU A 323 -4.90 13.96 33.59
CA LEU A 323 -4.16 13.68 34.82
C LEU A 323 -5.00 14.03 36.05
N THR A 324 -5.62 15.22 36.06
CA THR A 324 -6.54 15.65 37.12
C THR A 324 -7.73 14.68 37.27
N ASN A 325 -8.29 14.21 36.15
CA ASN A 325 -9.37 13.21 36.16
C ASN A 325 -8.90 11.82 36.62
N ALA A 326 -7.64 11.45 36.35
CA ALA A 326 -7.03 10.23 36.83
C ALA A 326 -6.83 10.27 38.36
N HIS A 327 -6.33 11.38 38.92
CA HIS A 327 -6.27 11.61 40.38
C HIS A 327 -7.66 11.51 41.03
N LYS A 328 -8.68 12.19 40.49
CA LYS A 328 -10.05 12.08 41.00
C LYS A 328 -10.60 10.66 41.00
N ARG A 329 -10.23 9.85 39.99
CA ARG A 329 -10.61 8.43 39.93
C ARG A 329 -9.86 7.62 40.96
N LEU A 330 -8.57 7.85 41.15
CA LEU A 330 -7.77 7.21 42.19
C LEU A 330 -8.39 7.47 43.57
N ASP A 331 -8.63 8.75 43.91
CA ASP A 331 -9.25 9.13 45.18
C ASP A 331 -10.59 8.44 45.38
N LYS A 332 -11.47 8.46 44.36
CA LYS A 332 -12.76 7.77 44.41
C LYS A 332 -12.62 6.28 44.72
N TYR A 333 -11.65 5.58 44.13
CA TYR A 333 -11.47 4.15 44.36
C TYR A 333 -10.79 3.86 45.70
N THR A 334 -9.90 4.74 46.16
CA THR A 334 -9.30 4.70 47.50
C THR A 334 -10.37 4.89 48.57
N THR A 335 -11.19 5.94 48.50
CA THR A 335 -12.35 6.16 49.40
C THR A 335 -13.30 4.96 49.38
N CYS A 336 -13.53 4.35 48.22
CA CYS A 336 -14.38 3.16 48.12
C CYS A 336 -13.80 1.97 48.90
N LEU A 337 -12.48 1.76 48.85
CA LEU A 337 -11.78 0.68 49.55
C LEU A 337 -11.65 0.93 51.04
N ASP A 338 -11.34 2.17 51.43
CA ASP A 338 -10.94 2.51 52.80
C ASP A 338 -12.12 2.93 53.68
N GLU A 339 -13.20 3.45 53.10
CA GLU A 339 -14.35 3.98 53.85
C GLU A 339 -15.65 3.25 53.51
N VAL A 340 -16.00 3.19 52.22
CA VAL A 340 -17.33 2.70 51.79
C VAL A 340 -17.49 1.19 52.02
N ILE A 341 -16.50 0.38 51.64
CA ILE A 341 -16.56 -1.07 51.84
C ILE A 341 -16.59 -1.45 53.33
N PRO A 342 -15.74 -0.88 54.20
CA PRO A 342 -15.83 -1.08 55.65
C PRO A 342 -17.19 -0.67 56.23
N GLN A 343 -17.75 0.48 55.84
CA GLN A 343 -19.09 0.89 56.28
C GLN A 343 -20.17 -0.10 55.83
N LEU A 344 -20.15 -0.55 54.57
CA LEU A 344 -21.11 -1.54 54.07
C LEU A 344 -21.01 -2.90 54.77
N GLN A 345 -19.81 -3.23 55.27
CA GLN A 345 -19.57 -4.42 56.08
C GLN A 345 -20.13 -4.29 57.50
N GLU A 346 -20.03 -3.10 58.11
CA GLU A 346 -20.61 -2.80 59.43
C GLU A 346 -22.14 -2.71 59.40
N GLU A 347 -22.71 -2.12 58.35
CA GLU A 347 -24.16 -1.93 58.21
C GLU A 347 -24.91 -3.20 57.75
N ALA A 348 -24.20 -4.31 57.50
CA ALA A 348 -24.73 -5.59 57.01
C ALA A 348 -25.64 -5.49 55.76
N ARG A 349 -25.40 -4.47 54.91
CA ARG A 349 -26.25 -4.17 53.74
C ARG A 349 -25.98 -5.06 52.53
N LEU A 350 -24.83 -5.73 52.50
CA LEU A 350 -24.40 -6.61 51.42
C LEU A 350 -23.83 -7.90 52.00
N ASP A 351 -23.95 -8.99 51.23
CA ASP A 351 -23.30 -10.24 51.62
C ASP A 351 -21.77 -10.18 51.41
N ARG A 352 -21.07 -11.12 52.02
CA ARG A 352 -19.59 -11.18 51.98
C ARG A 352 -19.05 -11.43 50.57
N HIS A 353 -19.85 -12.04 49.68
CA HIS A 353 -19.43 -12.33 48.32
C HIS A 353 -19.45 -11.05 47.47
N ASP A 354 -20.50 -10.25 47.58
CA ASP A 354 -20.66 -8.97 46.90
C ASP A 354 -19.62 -7.94 47.36
N LEU A 355 -19.34 -7.87 48.67
CA LEU A 355 -18.28 -7.02 49.21
C LEU A 355 -16.90 -7.39 48.66
N ASN A 356 -16.60 -8.69 48.56
CA ASN A 356 -15.34 -9.17 47.98
C ASN A 356 -15.23 -8.83 46.48
N HIS A 357 -16.33 -8.95 45.73
CA HIS A 357 -16.36 -8.58 44.31
C HIS A 357 -16.15 -7.08 44.12
N LEU A 358 -16.80 -6.26 44.94
CA LEU A 358 -16.64 -4.81 44.92
C LEU A 358 -15.20 -4.40 45.28
N ALA A 359 -14.63 -4.98 46.35
CA ALA A 359 -13.24 -4.74 46.76
C ALA A 359 -12.24 -5.07 45.64
N LYS A 360 -12.33 -6.27 45.06
CA LYS A 360 -11.46 -6.69 43.94
C LYS A 360 -11.59 -5.77 42.73
N ARG A 361 -12.82 -5.35 42.40
CA ARG A 361 -13.06 -4.43 41.29
C ARG A 361 -12.46 -3.05 41.57
N SER A 362 -12.70 -2.50 42.76
CA SER A 362 -12.17 -1.19 43.18
C SER A 362 -10.65 -1.19 43.22
N GLN A 363 -10.02 -2.25 43.74
CA GLN A 363 -8.56 -2.41 43.75
C GLN A 363 -7.97 -2.45 42.33
N ARG A 364 -8.58 -3.21 41.40
CA ARG A 364 -8.14 -3.24 40.00
C ARG A 364 -8.28 -1.87 39.33
N LEU A 365 -9.35 -1.14 39.62
CA LEU A 365 -9.58 0.19 39.05
C LEU A 365 -8.65 1.25 39.67
N GLN A 366 -8.33 1.15 40.96
CA GLN A 366 -7.33 1.96 41.65
C GLN A 366 -5.95 1.75 41.02
N GLN A 367 -5.50 0.51 40.85
CA GLN A 367 -4.23 0.19 40.19
C GLN A 367 -4.16 0.73 38.76
N LYS A 368 -5.27 0.63 38.00
CA LYS A 368 -5.34 1.18 36.64
C LYS A 368 -5.22 2.72 36.65
N ALA A 369 -5.90 3.40 37.58
CA ALA A 369 -5.80 4.85 37.72
C ALA A 369 -4.39 5.28 38.14
N GLN A 370 -3.74 4.53 39.03
CA GLN A 370 -2.35 4.78 39.44
C GLN A 370 -1.37 4.69 38.25
N GLN A 371 -1.47 3.62 37.45
CA GLN A 371 -0.65 3.47 36.24
C GLN A 371 -0.91 4.58 35.21
N GLU A 372 -2.17 5.01 35.08
CA GLU A 372 -2.55 6.12 34.20
C GLU A 372 -1.96 7.45 34.68
N ILE A 373 -1.94 7.71 36.00
CA ILE A 373 -1.27 8.86 36.60
C ILE A 373 0.23 8.81 36.32
N GLU A 374 0.92 7.71 36.64
CA GLU A 374 2.36 7.56 36.41
C GLU A 374 2.72 7.80 34.95
N THR A 375 1.91 7.28 34.03
CA THR A 375 2.10 7.50 32.60
C THR A 375 1.94 8.99 32.27
N LEU A 376 0.78 9.59 32.58
CA LEU A 376 0.47 10.98 32.23
C LEU A 376 1.44 11.98 32.90
N THR A 377 1.87 11.73 34.14
CA THR A 377 2.89 12.54 34.82
C THR A 377 4.21 12.50 34.06
N SER A 378 4.69 11.30 33.70
CA SER A 378 5.90 11.16 32.89
C SER A 378 5.77 11.82 31.51
N GLU A 379 4.57 11.78 30.91
CA GLU A 379 4.34 12.46 29.64
C GLU A 379 4.41 13.98 29.78
N VAL A 380 3.75 14.55 30.79
CA VAL A 380 3.76 15.99 31.08
C VAL A 380 5.16 16.48 31.44
N GLU A 381 5.93 15.71 32.22
CA GLU A 381 7.32 16.04 32.57
C GLU A 381 8.26 16.02 31.36
N SER A 382 7.93 15.27 30.31
CA SER A 382 8.72 15.17 29.07
C SER A 382 8.44 16.27 28.05
N VAL A 383 7.55 17.21 28.37
CA VAL A 383 7.15 18.31 27.49
C VAL A 383 8.20 19.42 27.47
N GLN A 384 8.47 19.94 26.29
CA GLN A 384 9.30 21.11 26.04
C GLN A 384 8.45 22.20 25.38
N VAL A 385 8.62 23.44 25.82
CA VAL A 385 8.00 24.61 25.17
C VAL A 385 9.11 25.29 24.36
N ASP A 386 8.92 25.40 23.05
CA ASP A 386 9.88 26.09 22.19
C ASP A 386 9.79 27.62 22.33
N ASP A 387 10.71 28.33 21.69
CA ASP A 387 10.77 29.80 21.71
C ASP A 387 9.52 30.48 21.11
N ASN A 388 8.69 29.74 20.37
CA ASN A 388 7.44 30.22 19.78
C ASN A 388 6.21 29.89 20.65
N GLY A 389 6.41 29.31 21.84
CA GLY A 389 5.34 28.89 22.73
C GLY A 389 4.63 27.61 22.29
N ILE A 390 5.18 26.86 21.32
CA ILE A 390 4.64 25.59 20.89
C ILE A 390 5.06 24.52 21.88
N VAL A 391 4.05 23.89 22.46
CA VAL A 391 4.21 22.78 23.40
C VAL A 391 4.47 21.51 22.59
N THR A 392 5.63 20.92 22.81
CA THR A 392 6.07 19.70 22.11
C THR A 392 6.55 18.64 23.09
N ARG A 393 6.59 17.39 22.65
CA ARG A 393 7.11 16.27 23.44
C ARG A 393 8.17 15.53 22.64
N LEU A 394 9.30 15.24 23.27
CA LEU A 394 10.35 14.41 22.69
C LEU A 394 10.07 12.93 22.96
N LEU A 395 9.95 12.14 21.91
CA LEU A 395 9.66 10.72 21.98
C LEU A 395 10.76 9.91 21.30
N THR A 396 11.34 8.96 22.03
CA THR A 396 12.20 7.95 21.40
C THR A 396 11.34 6.81 20.88
N ARG A 397 11.33 6.60 19.56
CA ARG A 397 10.58 5.55 18.87
C ARG A 397 11.50 4.66 18.05
N GLN A 398 11.04 3.44 17.77
CA GLN A 398 11.68 2.57 16.80
C GLN A 398 10.89 2.63 15.49
N VAL A 399 11.60 2.80 14.38
CA VAL A 399 11.05 2.73 13.02
C VAL A 399 11.80 1.69 12.21
N LEU A 400 11.14 1.10 11.21
CA LEU A 400 11.81 0.21 10.26
C LEU A 400 12.53 1.04 9.20
N ASP A 401 13.72 0.61 8.81
CA ASP A 401 14.39 1.10 7.61
C ASP A 401 13.67 0.53 6.37
N LEU A 402 12.91 1.38 5.68
CA LEU A 402 12.01 0.98 4.59
C LEU A 402 12.74 0.93 3.23
N ARG A 403 13.95 1.46 3.13
CA ARG A 403 14.68 1.61 1.86
C ARG A 403 14.94 0.27 1.16
N LYS A 404 15.35 -0.74 1.93
CA LYS A 404 15.59 -2.09 1.41
C LYS A 404 14.31 -2.74 0.86
N LEU A 405 13.18 -2.53 1.53
CA LEU A 405 11.87 -3.01 1.06
C LEU A 405 11.48 -2.34 -0.25
N THR A 406 11.62 -1.01 -0.33
CA THR A 406 11.32 -0.25 -1.54
C THR A 406 12.15 -0.73 -2.72
N LEU A 407 13.45 -0.94 -2.54
CA LEU A 407 14.34 -1.46 -3.59
C LEU A 407 13.97 -2.89 -4.03
N LEU A 408 13.68 -3.79 -3.08
CA LEU A 408 13.27 -5.15 -3.39
C LEU A 408 11.95 -5.16 -4.19
N THR A 409 11.01 -4.29 -3.84
CA THR A 409 9.73 -4.18 -4.55
C THR A 409 9.92 -3.56 -5.94
N LEU A 410 10.79 -2.56 -6.08
CA LEU A 410 11.15 -2.03 -7.40
C LEU A 410 11.77 -3.13 -8.30
N PHE A 411 12.69 -3.93 -7.76
CA PHE A 411 13.27 -5.05 -8.50
C PHE A 411 12.20 -6.07 -8.92
N LYS A 412 11.28 -6.43 -8.02
CA LYS A 412 10.17 -7.33 -8.33
C LYS A 412 9.25 -6.77 -9.42
N ALA A 413 8.94 -5.48 -9.37
CA ALA A 413 8.12 -4.81 -10.39
C ALA A 413 8.79 -4.87 -11.77
N HIS A 414 10.09 -4.57 -11.87
CA HIS A 414 10.84 -4.72 -13.12
C HIS A 414 10.87 -6.15 -13.62
N ALA A 415 11.12 -7.13 -12.75
CA ALA A 415 11.10 -8.53 -13.12
C ALA A 415 9.71 -8.97 -13.65
N LEU A 416 8.63 -8.51 -13.01
CA LEU A 416 7.27 -8.79 -13.46
C LEU A 416 6.98 -8.18 -14.83
N VAL A 417 7.32 -6.90 -15.04
CA VAL A 417 7.16 -6.21 -16.33
C VAL A 417 7.95 -6.95 -17.41
N ALA A 418 9.21 -7.29 -17.16
CA ALA A 418 10.04 -8.04 -18.10
C ALA A 418 9.44 -9.41 -18.44
N LEU A 419 8.95 -10.15 -17.44
CA LEU A 419 8.28 -11.43 -17.64
C LEU A 419 7.03 -11.30 -18.51
N ILE A 420 6.24 -10.24 -18.32
CA ILE A 420 5.03 -10.00 -19.11
C ILE A 420 5.39 -9.62 -20.56
N ILE A 421 6.42 -8.80 -20.76
CA ILE A 421 6.92 -8.48 -22.11
C ILE A 421 7.36 -9.77 -22.81
N VAL A 422 8.11 -10.63 -22.12
CA VAL A 422 8.51 -11.94 -22.65
C VAL A 422 7.28 -12.79 -22.96
N ALA A 423 6.30 -12.89 -22.04
CA ALA A 423 5.08 -13.67 -22.27
C ALA A 423 4.32 -13.21 -23.53
N ARG A 424 4.18 -11.89 -23.73
CA ARG A 424 3.56 -11.29 -24.92
C ARG A 424 4.31 -11.65 -26.19
N GLN A 425 5.64 -11.49 -26.19
CA GLN A 425 6.49 -11.84 -27.33
C GLN A 425 6.44 -13.33 -27.66
N LEU A 426 6.18 -14.19 -26.67
CA LEU A 426 5.99 -15.62 -26.86
C LEU A 426 4.55 -16.03 -27.25
N GLY A 427 3.60 -15.08 -27.30
CA GLY A 427 2.18 -15.37 -27.53
C GLY A 427 1.55 -16.20 -26.39
N TRP A 428 2.02 -15.98 -25.16
CA TRP A 428 1.58 -16.62 -23.92
C TRP A 428 0.88 -15.63 -23.00
N ASP A 429 0.08 -14.74 -23.57
CA ASP A 429 -0.68 -13.76 -22.81
C ASP A 429 -1.49 -14.44 -21.70
N GLY A 430 -1.39 -13.90 -20.48
CA GLY A 430 -2.02 -14.49 -19.29
C GLY A 430 -1.26 -15.66 -18.65
N ALA A 431 -0.10 -16.07 -19.16
CA ALA A 431 0.78 -16.99 -18.44
C ALA A 431 1.35 -16.30 -17.20
N GLY A 432 0.98 -16.82 -16.02
CA GLY A 432 1.52 -16.31 -14.75
C GLY A 432 3.03 -16.56 -14.59
N PRO A 433 3.69 -15.84 -13.66
CA PRO A 433 5.14 -15.92 -13.43
C PRO A 433 5.66 -17.35 -13.25
N ASP A 434 4.91 -18.21 -12.55
CA ASP A 434 5.30 -19.61 -12.32
C ASP A 434 5.25 -20.48 -13.58
N ARG A 435 4.34 -20.17 -14.52
CA ARG A 435 4.29 -20.89 -15.80
C ARG A 435 5.46 -20.46 -16.68
N LEU A 436 5.74 -19.16 -16.74
CA LEU A 436 6.94 -18.65 -17.43
C LEU A 436 8.20 -19.22 -16.79
N ARG A 437 8.29 -19.25 -15.47
CA ARG A 437 9.43 -19.84 -14.77
C ARG A 437 9.62 -21.31 -15.12
N ARG A 438 8.55 -22.11 -15.12
CA ARG A 438 8.61 -23.56 -15.43
C ARG A 438 8.88 -23.86 -16.90
N GLU A 439 8.27 -23.12 -17.82
CA GLU A 439 8.33 -23.42 -19.25
C GLU A 439 9.48 -22.68 -19.95
N PHE A 440 10.01 -21.61 -19.35
CA PHE A 440 11.04 -20.74 -19.93
C PHE A 440 12.32 -20.69 -19.09
N LEU A 441 12.23 -20.33 -17.81
CA LEU A 441 13.42 -20.15 -16.95
C LEU A 441 14.02 -21.47 -16.43
N ALA A 442 13.23 -22.54 -16.37
CA ALA A 442 13.70 -23.86 -15.92
C ALA A 442 14.65 -24.51 -16.93
N HIS A 443 14.53 -24.13 -18.20
CA HIS A 443 15.49 -24.46 -19.25
C HIS A 443 16.59 -23.41 -19.25
N GLY A 444 17.41 -23.43 -18.20
CA GLY A 444 18.48 -22.45 -17.98
C GLY A 444 19.35 -22.29 -19.22
N GLN A 445 19.72 -21.06 -19.56
CA GLN A 445 20.56 -20.81 -20.73
C GLN A 445 21.99 -21.22 -20.43
N ARG A 446 22.64 -21.96 -21.34
CA ARG A 446 24.08 -22.16 -21.27
C ARG A 446 24.75 -20.89 -21.77
N VAL A 447 25.43 -20.15 -20.89
CA VAL A 447 26.22 -18.98 -21.31
C VAL A 447 27.68 -19.41 -21.48
N LYS A 448 28.25 -19.22 -22.67
CA LYS A 448 29.70 -19.36 -22.89
C LYS A 448 30.33 -17.98 -22.98
N PHE A 449 31.46 -17.81 -22.31
CA PHE A 449 32.23 -16.59 -22.34
C PHE A 449 33.45 -16.79 -23.25
N ASP A 450 33.53 -15.99 -24.30
CA ASP A 450 34.74 -15.80 -25.08
C ASP A 450 35.47 -14.58 -24.51
N HIS A 451 36.43 -14.85 -23.64
CA HIS A 451 37.22 -13.82 -22.96
C HIS A 451 38.11 -13.02 -23.90
N GLN A 452 38.55 -13.61 -25.02
CA GLN A 452 39.40 -12.91 -25.98
C GLN A 452 38.61 -11.93 -26.83
N ARG A 453 37.38 -12.31 -27.19
CA ARG A 453 36.49 -11.46 -27.99
C ARG A 453 35.60 -10.55 -27.15
N CYS A 454 35.63 -10.68 -25.82
CA CYS A 454 34.71 -10.03 -24.91
C CYS A 454 33.24 -10.28 -25.32
N ILE A 455 32.89 -11.53 -25.61
CA ILE A 455 31.52 -11.92 -26.01
C ILE A 455 30.99 -12.96 -25.02
N ALA A 456 29.74 -12.79 -24.59
CA ALA A 456 28.99 -13.80 -23.85
C ALA A 456 27.89 -14.35 -24.76
N THR A 457 28.04 -15.59 -25.22
CA THR A 457 27.05 -16.25 -26.06
C THR A 457 26.07 -17.04 -25.21
N VAL A 458 24.80 -16.68 -25.30
CA VAL A 458 23.67 -17.32 -24.64
C VAL A 458 23.11 -18.38 -25.58
N TYR A 459 23.25 -19.65 -25.23
CA TYR A 459 22.69 -20.76 -26.00
C TYR A 459 21.34 -21.19 -25.42
N ALA A 460 20.34 -21.27 -26.30
CA ALA A 460 19.09 -21.95 -26.01
C ALA A 460 19.36 -23.41 -25.63
N HIS A 461 18.72 -23.91 -24.57
CA HIS A 461 18.43 -25.34 -24.55
C HIS A 461 17.17 -25.61 -25.38
N PRO A 462 17.10 -26.71 -26.15
CA PRO A 462 15.91 -27.03 -26.93
C PRO A 462 14.69 -27.13 -26.01
N PHE A 463 13.65 -26.36 -26.32
CA PHE A 463 12.40 -26.46 -25.59
C PHE A 463 11.63 -27.73 -26.02
N PRO A 464 10.98 -28.44 -25.09
CA PRO A 464 10.27 -29.68 -25.41
C PRO A 464 9.09 -29.47 -26.38
N ARG A 465 8.58 -28.24 -26.50
CA ARG A 465 7.43 -27.89 -27.34
C ARG A 465 7.89 -26.98 -28.48
N ALA A 466 7.58 -27.37 -29.72
CA ALA A 466 7.95 -26.61 -30.92
C ALA A 466 7.45 -25.16 -30.92
N ARG A 467 6.24 -24.90 -30.39
CA ARG A 467 5.70 -23.54 -30.24
C ARG A 467 6.55 -22.68 -29.29
N THR A 468 7.03 -23.26 -28.19
CA THR A 468 7.91 -22.58 -27.23
C THR A 468 9.27 -22.28 -27.86
N GLN A 469 9.82 -23.24 -28.59
CA GLN A 469 11.09 -23.10 -29.28
C GLN A 469 11.05 -21.95 -30.31
N GLN A 470 10.07 -21.93 -31.21
CA GLN A 470 9.90 -20.87 -32.20
C GLN A 470 9.70 -19.48 -31.58
N ALA A 471 8.96 -19.43 -30.48
CA ALA A 471 8.73 -18.21 -29.73
C ALA A 471 10.04 -17.68 -29.10
N TYR A 472 10.84 -18.56 -28.50
CA TYR A 472 12.16 -18.23 -27.95
C TYR A 472 13.15 -17.78 -29.02
N GLU A 473 13.18 -18.43 -30.18
CA GLU A 473 14.02 -18.05 -31.31
C GLU A 473 13.66 -16.64 -31.82
N ARG A 474 12.36 -16.30 -31.89
CA ARG A 474 11.91 -14.93 -32.22
C ARG A 474 12.37 -13.90 -31.19
N LEU A 475 12.28 -14.22 -29.90
CA LEU A 475 12.80 -13.36 -28.84
C LEU A 475 14.32 -13.15 -28.98
N CYS A 476 15.07 -14.23 -29.21
CA CYS A 476 16.52 -14.17 -29.37
C CYS A 476 16.92 -13.35 -30.60
N ALA A 477 16.18 -13.47 -31.70
CA ALA A 477 16.38 -12.64 -32.89
C ALA A 477 16.14 -11.16 -32.59
N LEU A 478 15.06 -10.82 -31.88
CA LEU A 478 14.77 -9.44 -31.45
C LEU A 478 15.85 -8.87 -30.52
N LEU A 479 16.35 -9.69 -29.59
CA LEU A 479 17.38 -9.28 -28.63
C LEU A 479 18.79 -9.26 -29.23
N HIS A 480 19.03 -9.92 -30.37
CA HIS A 480 20.34 -9.93 -31.02
C HIS A 480 20.77 -8.53 -31.46
N ASP A 481 19.81 -7.75 -31.94
CA ASP A 481 20.06 -6.40 -32.46
C ASP A 481 20.09 -5.35 -31.34
N VAL A 482 19.75 -5.74 -30.11
CA VAL A 482 19.85 -4.87 -28.92
C VAL A 482 21.25 -5.01 -28.34
N PRO A 483 22.04 -3.92 -28.22
CA PRO A 483 23.38 -3.97 -27.65
C PRO A 483 23.30 -4.19 -26.14
N ILE A 484 23.22 -5.45 -25.73
CA ILE A 484 23.26 -5.84 -24.31
C ILE A 484 24.71 -6.11 -23.92
N THR A 485 25.15 -5.50 -22.82
CA THR A 485 26.47 -5.77 -22.25
C THR A 485 26.32 -6.32 -20.84
N LEU A 486 27.22 -7.23 -20.44
CA LEU A 486 27.29 -7.76 -19.08
C LEU A 486 28.70 -7.58 -18.54
N THR A 487 28.84 -7.18 -17.28
CA THR A 487 30.14 -7.07 -16.63
C THR A 487 30.37 -8.28 -15.75
N ARG A 488 31.49 -8.99 -15.95
CA ARG A 488 31.90 -10.10 -15.08
C ARG A 488 33.39 -10.00 -14.78
N ASN A 489 33.74 -9.96 -13.49
CA ASN A 489 35.13 -9.83 -13.01
C ASN A 489 35.86 -8.63 -13.64
N GLY A 490 35.18 -7.48 -13.77
CA GLY A 490 35.74 -6.25 -14.35
C GLY A 490 35.86 -6.24 -15.88
N VAL A 491 35.42 -7.29 -16.58
CA VAL A 491 35.41 -7.35 -18.05
C VAL A 491 33.99 -7.16 -18.57
N ASN A 492 33.82 -6.28 -19.55
CA ASN A 492 32.54 -6.03 -20.23
C ASN A 492 32.42 -6.98 -21.42
N TYR A 493 31.38 -7.81 -21.43
CA TYR A 493 31.07 -8.73 -22.51
C TYR A 493 29.87 -8.22 -23.30
N GLN A 494 29.98 -8.22 -24.63
CA GLN A 494 28.82 -8.09 -25.50
C GLN A 494 28.02 -9.39 -25.44
N VAL A 495 26.74 -9.31 -25.08
CA VAL A 495 25.85 -10.47 -25.05
C VAL A 495 25.38 -10.76 -26.47
N ARG A 496 25.48 -12.02 -26.88
CA ARG A 496 24.92 -12.52 -28.14
C ARG A 496 24.01 -13.70 -27.85
N PHE A 497 22.84 -13.73 -28.46
CA PHE A 497 21.97 -14.88 -28.42
C PHE A 497 22.30 -15.80 -29.59
N SER A 498 22.45 -17.09 -29.32
CA SER A 498 22.52 -18.16 -30.31
C SER A 498 21.17 -18.83 -30.32
N TRP A 499 20.46 -18.73 -31.45
CA TRP A 499 19.20 -19.41 -31.70
C TRP A 499 19.36 -20.50 -32.74
#